data_AF-A0A2E2XMY3-F1
#
_entry.id   AF-A0A2E2XMY3-F1
#
_cell.length_a   1.000
_cell.length_b   1.000
_cell.length_c   1.000
_cell.angle_alpha   90.00
_cell.angle_beta   90.00
_cell.angle_gamma   90.00
#
_symmetry.space_group_name_H-M   'P 1'
#
loop_
_entity.id
_entity.type
_entity.pdbx_description
1 polymer ?
#
loop_
_entity_poly.entity_id
_entity_poly.type
_entity_poly.pdbx_seq_one_letter_code
_entity_poly.pdbx_strand_id
1 'polypeptide(L)'
;MIQRAFVVLLFLLPFAVQAQECPALQCDCDSIPNSEWRSQCEQYSSSNRCDVAKSSNYCPVAGFAASALPLSVVKAAGEDIADLDKAIEKLKLLSWAIREDNSAAVTLQSRGELKAALAKRKGENSKRRQLHKASLDVARYYFQQGRDAEAKDLFAGLVARNQKDAELSLQAGLALWQARGDYSSPKVAGILAQRIMRNALLEAEMAADFSRRSQEYSDASRYWVQSAEITDQLLAWQQQQGAKARVIAFYQQSSAARWYQSALTALMDDDEGQAIEAKLKSEERWAAYRQ
;
A
#
# COMPACT_ATOMS: atom_id res chain seq x y z
N MET A 1 -69.75 2.80 21.01
CA MET A 1 -68.49 2.65 20.24
C MET A 1 -67.86 4.02 20.13
N ILE A 2 -66.78 4.28 20.88
CA ILE A 2 -66.11 5.59 20.95
C ILE A 2 -64.78 5.48 20.22
N GLN A 3 -64.66 6.18 19.09
CA GLN A 3 -63.50 6.18 18.20
C GLN A 3 -62.52 7.25 18.72
N ARG A 4 -61.40 6.82 19.31
CA ARG A 4 -60.33 7.72 19.78
C ARG A 4 -59.39 8.02 18.63
N ALA A 5 -59.38 9.28 18.16
CA ALA A 5 -58.41 9.79 17.21
C ALA A 5 -57.07 10.04 17.92
N PHE A 6 -56.03 9.31 17.51
CA PHE A 6 -54.65 9.53 17.94
C PHE A 6 -54.01 10.56 17.01
N VAL A 7 -53.78 11.78 17.52
CA VAL A 7 -52.99 12.81 16.83
C VAL A 7 -51.52 12.54 17.15
N VAL A 8 -50.76 12.08 16.15
CA VAL A 8 -49.30 11.93 16.24
C VAL A 8 -48.67 13.28 15.92
N LEU A 9 -48.20 13.98 16.95
CA LEU A 9 -47.33 15.15 16.79
C LEU A 9 -45.94 14.67 16.33
N LEU A 10 -45.61 14.87 15.05
CA LEU A 10 -44.24 14.75 14.55
C LEU A 10 -43.41 15.94 15.06
N PHE A 11 -42.55 15.70 16.06
CA PHE A 11 -41.50 16.64 16.44
C PHE A 11 -40.37 16.58 15.40
N LEU A 12 -40.26 17.64 14.58
CA LEU A 12 -39.09 17.90 13.72
C LEU A 12 -37.95 18.40 14.61
N LEU A 13 -37.11 17.50 15.09
CA LEU A 13 -35.84 17.87 15.72
C LEU A 13 -34.86 18.35 14.62
N PRO A 14 -34.22 19.52 14.77
CA PRO A 14 -33.15 19.93 13.88
C PRO A 14 -31.97 18.98 14.07
N PHE A 15 -31.68 18.16 13.06
CA PHE A 15 -30.42 17.43 12.99
C PHE A 15 -29.31 18.46 12.86
N ALA A 16 -28.55 18.66 13.94
CA ALA A 16 -27.28 19.39 13.88
C ALA A 16 -26.39 18.67 12.86
N VAL A 17 -26.14 19.33 11.73
CA VAL A 17 -25.14 18.91 10.75
C VAL A 17 -23.79 18.99 11.46
N GLN A 18 -23.33 17.86 12.00
CA GLN A 18 -21.95 17.75 12.48
C GLN A 18 -21.07 18.05 11.27
N ALA A 19 -20.30 19.15 11.35
CA ALA A 19 -19.25 19.42 10.39
C ALA A 19 -18.34 18.18 10.38
N GLN A 20 -18.38 17.42 9.29
CA GLN A 20 -17.63 16.19 9.16
C GLN A 20 -16.15 16.58 9.10
N GLU A 21 -15.47 16.50 10.26
CA GLU A 21 -14.05 16.78 10.37
C GLU A 21 -13.32 15.89 9.38
N CYS A 22 -12.75 16.53 8.37
CA CYS A 22 -11.86 15.84 7.48
C CYS A 22 -10.64 15.36 8.25
N PRO A 23 -10.22 14.09 8.13
CA PRO A 23 -8.91 13.70 8.62
C PRO A 23 -7.91 14.63 7.94
N ALA A 24 -7.17 15.40 8.73
CA ALA A 24 -6.24 16.39 8.22
C ALA A 24 -5.27 15.70 7.25
N LEU A 25 -5.31 16.12 5.98
CA LEU A 25 -4.29 15.78 4.99
C LEU A 25 -2.95 16.30 5.52
N GLN A 26 -2.08 15.39 5.95
CA GLN A 26 -0.72 15.70 6.38
C GLN A 26 0.21 15.33 5.23
N CYS A 27 0.55 16.29 4.38
CA CYS A 27 1.43 16.01 3.23
C CYS A 27 2.91 15.92 3.59
N ASP A 28 3.30 16.23 4.84
CA ASP A 28 4.68 16.13 5.32
C ASP A 28 5.67 16.90 4.41
N CYS A 29 5.31 18.13 4.03
CA CYS A 29 6.10 18.92 3.07
C CYS A 29 7.52 19.21 3.57
N ASP A 30 7.70 19.35 4.88
CA ASP A 30 8.99 19.66 5.51
C ASP A 30 10.04 18.55 5.30
N SER A 31 9.62 17.30 5.11
CA SER A 31 10.56 16.19 4.87
C SER A 31 11.02 16.08 3.41
N ILE A 32 10.47 16.90 2.50
CA ILE A 32 10.87 16.92 1.09
C ILE A 32 12.18 17.72 0.99
N PRO A 33 13.31 17.12 0.55
CA PRO A 33 14.61 17.80 0.53
C PRO A 33 14.67 18.92 -0.53
N ASN A 34 14.01 18.72 -1.68
CA ASN A 34 13.98 19.69 -2.77
C ASN A 34 13.00 20.84 -2.47
N SER A 35 13.49 22.09 -2.53
CA SER A 35 12.72 23.29 -2.18
C SER A 35 11.57 23.59 -3.15
N GLU A 36 11.74 23.30 -4.44
CA GLU A 36 10.69 23.46 -5.45
C GLU A 36 9.53 22.49 -5.17
N TRP A 37 9.84 21.22 -4.93
CA TRP A 37 8.84 20.19 -4.64
C TRP A 37 8.16 20.44 -3.29
N ARG A 38 8.92 20.94 -2.29
CA ARG A 38 8.35 21.40 -1.01
C ARG A 38 7.33 22.52 -1.23
N SER A 39 7.67 23.53 -2.01
CA SER A 39 6.75 24.63 -2.36
C SER A 39 5.48 24.13 -3.06
N GLN A 40 5.60 23.18 -4.00
CA GLN A 40 4.44 22.53 -4.64
C GLN A 40 3.55 21.79 -3.62
N CYS A 41 4.17 21.10 -2.65
CA CYS A 41 3.46 20.43 -1.57
C CYS A 41 2.70 21.43 -0.67
N GLU A 42 3.36 22.51 -0.25
CA GLU A 42 2.77 23.57 0.59
C GLU A 42 1.59 24.26 -0.11
N GLN A 43 1.75 24.60 -1.39
CA GLN A 43 0.70 25.17 -2.22
C GLN A 43 -0.52 24.24 -2.31
N TYR A 44 -0.28 22.93 -2.46
CA TYR A 44 -1.37 21.95 -2.49
C TYR A 44 -2.07 21.83 -1.13
N SER A 45 -1.30 21.73 -0.04
CA SER A 45 -1.85 21.61 1.32
C SER A 45 -2.68 22.83 1.75
N SER A 46 -2.32 24.03 1.31
CA SER A 46 -3.02 25.28 1.64
C SER A 46 -4.27 25.51 0.78
N SER A 47 -4.32 24.96 -0.44
CA SER A 47 -5.44 25.12 -1.39
C SER A 47 -6.52 24.06 -1.26
N ASN A 48 -6.23 22.90 -0.65
CA ASN A 48 -7.21 21.82 -0.50
C ASN A 48 -8.21 22.12 0.62
N ARG A 49 -9.32 22.79 0.26
CA ARG A 49 -10.57 22.71 1.02
C ARG A 49 -11.07 21.29 0.86
N CYS A 50 -11.02 20.54 1.95
CA CYS A 50 -11.42 19.15 1.97
C CYS A 50 -12.81 18.93 1.35
N ASP A 51 -12.85 18.39 0.13
CA ASP A 51 -14.08 18.10 -0.58
C ASP A 51 -14.56 16.73 -0.12
N VAL A 52 -15.38 16.70 0.93
CA VAL A 52 -15.90 15.47 1.56
C VAL A 52 -16.67 14.60 0.55
N ALA A 53 -17.13 15.19 -0.57
CA ALA A 53 -17.83 14.48 -1.63
C ALA A 53 -16.88 13.71 -2.59
N LYS A 54 -15.58 14.02 -2.61
CA LYS A 54 -14.59 13.36 -3.47
C LYS A 54 -13.77 12.37 -2.65
N SER A 55 -13.91 11.09 -2.96
CA SER A 55 -13.34 9.96 -2.22
C SER A 55 -11.81 9.79 -2.35
N SER A 56 -11.05 10.87 -2.53
CA SER A 56 -9.60 10.79 -2.72
C SER A 56 -8.90 12.12 -2.44
N ASN A 57 -8.83 12.45 -1.15
CA ASN A 57 -7.97 13.49 -0.61
C ASN A 57 -6.59 12.86 -0.34
N TYR A 58 -5.75 12.79 -1.37
CA TYR A 58 -4.36 12.35 -1.26
C TYR A 58 -3.43 13.50 -1.62
N CYS A 59 -2.24 13.54 -1.02
CA CYS A 59 -1.21 14.49 -1.40
C CYS A 59 -0.51 14.01 -2.69
N PRO A 60 -0.58 14.76 -3.82
CA PRO A 60 0.10 14.39 -5.05
C PRO A 60 1.62 14.54 -4.94
N VAL A 61 2.05 15.47 -4.09
CA VAL A 61 3.43 15.75 -3.71
C VAL A 61 3.45 15.64 -2.19
N ALA A 62 4.23 14.69 -1.64
CA ALA A 62 4.11 14.33 -0.23
C ALA A 62 5.37 13.68 0.34
N GLY A 63 5.84 14.14 1.50
CA GLY A 63 6.98 13.57 2.19
C GLY A 63 6.81 12.10 2.62
N PHE A 64 7.90 11.50 3.09
CA PHE A 64 7.90 10.08 3.51
C PHE A 64 6.91 9.79 4.63
N ALA A 65 6.61 10.76 5.50
CA ALA A 65 5.67 10.64 6.61
C ALA A 65 4.24 11.09 6.27
N ALA A 66 3.95 11.50 5.02
CA ALA A 66 2.63 11.96 4.59
C ALA A 66 1.44 10.97 4.77
N SER A 67 0.30 11.44 5.26
CA SER A 67 -0.94 10.67 5.42
C SER A 67 -2.14 11.49 4.95
N ALA A 68 -3.13 10.94 4.24
CA ALA A 68 -3.22 9.60 3.68
C ALA A 68 -2.47 9.50 2.33
N LEU A 69 -1.88 8.34 2.03
CA LEU A 69 -1.38 7.98 0.69
C LEU A 69 -1.96 6.62 0.28
N PRO A 70 -2.24 6.37 -1.01
CA PRO A 70 -2.76 5.10 -1.51
C PRO A 70 -1.67 4.01 -1.61
N LEU A 71 -0.94 3.81 -0.52
CA LEU A 71 0.12 2.81 -0.36
C LEU A 71 -0.42 1.59 0.40
N SER A 72 0.19 0.43 0.16
CA SER A 72 -0.13 -0.81 0.87
C SER A 72 0.63 -0.92 2.18
N VAL A 73 1.87 -0.44 2.28
CA VAL A 73 2.54 -0.38 3.59
C VAL A 73 1.84 0.60 4.51
N VAL A 74 1.44 0.12 5.68
CA VAL A 74 0.68 0.92 6.65
C VAL A 74 1.67 1.74 7.47
N LYS A 75 1.36 3.03 7.64
CA LYS A 75 2.02 3.84 8.65
C LYS A 75 1.51 3.42 10.02
N ALA A 76 2.28 2.59 10.70
CA ALA A 76 2.00 2.23 12.07
C ALA A 76 2.69 3.23 13.00
N ALA A 77 1.89 3.92 13.84
CA ALA A 77 2.41 4.32 15.14
C ALA A 77 2.89 3.02 15.79
N GLY A 78 4.19 2.93 16.01
CA GLY A 78 4.73 1.69 16.56
C GLY A 78 4.46 1.62 18.04
N GLU A 79 4.45 0.40 18.54
CA GLU A 79 4.15 0.09 19.92
C GLU A 79 5.46 -0.16 20.68
N ASP A 80 5.54 0.32 21.92
CA ASP A 80 6.70 0.03 22.77
C ASP A 80 6.72 -1.47 23.09
N ILE A 81 7.89 -2.08 22.95
CA ILE A 81 8.09 -3.50 23.21
C ILE A 81 8.53 -3.70 24.65
N ALA A 82 7.63 -4.29 25.46
CA ALA A 82 7.94 -4.67 26.84
C ALA A 82 8.78 -5.96 26.94
N ASP A 83 8.66 -6.86 25.96
CA ASP A 83 9.30 -8.18 25.93
C ASP A 83 9.80 -8.47 24.50
N LEU A 84 11.11 -8.34 24.30
CA LEU A 84 11.75 -8.53 23.00
C LEU A 84 11.65 -9.97 22.51
N ASP A 85 11.81 -10.96 23.39
CA ASP A 85 11.80 -12.37 23.01
C ASP A 85 10.43 -12.77 22.48
N LYS A 86 9.37 -12.32 23.15
CA LYS A 86 7.99 -12.50 22.68
C LYS A 86 7.73 -11.79 21.34
N ALA A 87 8.30 -10.61 21.14
CA ALA A 87 8.17 -9.89 19.88
C ALA A 87 8.88 -10.63 18.73
N ILE A 88 10.10 -11.14 18.95
CA ILE A 88 10.84 -11.94 17.98
C ILE A 88 10.08 -13.24 17.66
N GLU A 89 9.51 -13.91 18.67
CA GLU A 89 8.73 -15.13 18.44
C GLU A 89 7.48 -14.84 17.60
N LYS A 90 6.81 -13.70 17.84
CA LYS A 90 5.70 -13.24 16.99
C LYS A 90 6.15 -13.03 15.53
N LEU A 91 7.34 -12.48 15.27
CA LEU A 91 7.88 -12.36 13.92
C LEU A 91 8.07 -13.73 13.25
N LYS A 92 8.63 -14.70 13.97
CA LYS A 92 8.85 -16.07 13.47
C LYS A 92 7.53 -16.77 13.15
N LEU A 93 6.54 -16.67 14.04
CA LEU A 93 5.20 -17.25 13.85
C LEU A 93 4.49 -16.64 12.64
N LEU A 94 4.50 -15.30 12.50
CA LEU A 94 3.92 -14.62 11.34
C LEU A 94 4.63 -15.01 10.04
N SER A 95 5.96 -15.02 10.06
CA SER A 95 6.82 -15.46 8.97
C SER A 95 6.50 -16.89 8.50
N TRP A 96 6.33 -17.83 9.43
CA TRP A 96 5.94 -19.20 9.15
C TRP A 96 4.52 -19.29 8.58
N ALA A 97 3.55 -18.62 9.21
CA ALA A 97 2.15 -18.65 8.78
C ALA A 97 1.95 -18.07 7.36
N ILE A 98 2.72 -17.06 6.97
CA ILE A 98 2.74 -16.54 5.59
C ILE A 98 3.19 -17.62 4.60
N ARG A 99 4.27 -18.35 4.92
CA ARG A 99 4.77 -19.44 4.05
C ARG A 99 3.76 -20.57 3.95
N GLU A 100 3.14 -20.94 5.07
CA GLU A 100 2.13 -21.99 5.10
C GLU A 100 0.90 -21.63 4.25
N ASP A 101 0.40 -20.40 4.36
CA ASP A 101 -0.71 -19.94 3.51
C ASP A 101 -0.31 -19.86 2.03
N ASN A 102 0.92 -19.45 1.71
CA ASN A 102 1.42 -19.44 0.33
C ASN A 102 1.49 -20.88 -0.24
N SER A 103 2.13 -21.81 0.47
CA SER A 103 2.22 -23.22 0.05
C SER A 103 0.84 -23.84 -0.12
N ALA A 104 -0.07 -23.64 0.85
CA ALA A 104 -1.44 -24.11 0.74
C ALA A 104 -2.17 -23.50 -0.46
N ALA A 105 -1.99 -22.19 -0.72
CA ALA A 105 -2.59 -21.53 -1.88
C ALA A 105 -2.10 -22.13 -3.21
N VAL A 106 -0.81 -22.44 -3.33
CA VAL A 106 -0.23 -23.06 -4.53
C VAL A 106 -0.81 -24.47 -4.73
N THR A 107 -0.86 -25.30 -3.68
CA THR A 107 -1.46 -26.65 -3.76
C THR A 107 -2.95 -26.61 -4.14
N LEU A 108 -3.72 -25.66 -3.58
CA LEU A 108 -5.13 -25.49 -3.92
C LEU A 108 -5.31 -25.01 -5.36
N GLN A 109 -4.45 -24.09 -5.82
CA GLN A 109 -4.46 -23.63 -7.21
C GLN A 109 -4.18 -24.77 -8.19
N SER A 110 -3.18 -25.62 -7.92
CA SER A 110 -2.84 -26.76 -8.79
C SER A 110 -3.94 -27.83 -8.86
N ARG A 111 -4.81 -27.89 -7.84
CA ARG A 111 -6.01 -28.75 -7.82
C ARG A 111 -7.24 -28.12 -8.48
N GLY A 112 -7.13 -26.88 -8.97
CA GLY A 112 -8.26 -26.12 -9.51
C GLY A 112 -9.19 -25.53 -8.45
N GLU A 113 -8.84 -25.61 -7.16
CA GLU A 113 -9.61 -25.07 -6.04
C GLU A 113 -9.41 -23.55 -5.86
N LEU A 114 -9.64 -22.78 -6.94
CA LEU A 114 -9.22 -21.38 -7.04
C LEU A 114 -9.82 -20.45 -5.97
N LYS A 115 -11.05 -20.74 -5.50
CA LYS A 115 -11.69 -19.95 -4.42
C LYS A 115 -10.98 -20.15 -3.08
N ALA A 116 -10.57 -21.38 -2.78
CA ALA A 116 -9.84 -21.70 -1.57
C ALA A 116 -8.42 -21.11 -1.61
N ALA A 117 -7.75 -21.22 -2.76
CA ALA A 117 -6.47 -20.55 -3.00
C ALA A 117 -6.57 -19.02 -2.79
N LEU A 118 -7.64 -18.40 -3.32
CA LEU A 118 -7.89 -16.98 -3.12
C LEU A 118 -8.08 -16.60 -1.64
N ALA A 119 -8.77 -17.42 -0.85
CA ALA A 119 -8.94 -17.19 0.58
C ALA A 119 -7.58 -17.22 1.31
N LYS A 120 -6.72 -18.18 0.98
CA LYS A 120 -5.36 -18.26 1.51
C LYS A 120 -4.51 -17.04 1.17
N ARG A 121 -4.50 -16.59 -0.09
CA ARG A 121 -3.81 -15.36 -0.52
C ARG A 121 -4.30 -14.08 0.16
N LYS A 122 -5.59 -14.01 0.50
CA LYS A 122 -6.15 -12.89 1.30
C LYS A 122 -5.65 -12.92 2.73
N GLY A 123 -5.65 -14.10 3.36
CA GLY A 123 -5.13 -14.30 4.72
C GLY A 123 -3.64 -13.98 4.83
N GLU A 124 -2.86 -14.37 3.81
CA GLU A 124 -1.44 -14.06 3.68
C GLU A 124 -1.17 -12.54 3.74
N ASN A 125 -1.93 -11.75 2.97
CA ASN A 125 -1.74 -10.29 2.90
C ASN A 125 -1.92 -9.60 4.27
N SER A 126 -2.92 -10.02 5.05
CA SER A 126 -3.13 -9.50 6.41
C SER A 126 -1.95 -9.84 7.33
N LYS A 127 -1.45 -11.08 7.27
CA LYS A 127 -0.29 -11.49 8.06
C LYS A 127 0.99 -10.78 7.66
N ARG A 128 1.21 -10.51 6.37
CA ARG A 128 2.35 -9.70 5.89
C ARG A 128 2.35 -8.29 6.46
N ARG A 129 1.19 -7.63 6.51
CA ARG A 129 1.05 -6.31 7.14
C ARG A 129 1.35 -6.36 8.65
N GLN A 130 0.89 -7.41 9.33
CA GLN A 130 1.20 -7.62 10.74
C GLN A 130 2.70 -7.87 10.96
N LEU A 131 3.34 -8.66 10.08
CA LEU A 131 4.77 -8.91 10.11
C LEU A 131 5.55 -7.61 9.90
N HIS A 132 5.20 -6.82 8.89
CA HIS A 132 5.84 -5.52 8.63
C HIS A 132 5.75 -4.59 9.83
N LYS A 133 4.55 -4.39 10.40
CA LYS A 133 4.39 -3.58 11.63
C LYS A 133 5.25 -4.11 12.78
N ALA A 134 5.15 -5.41 13.10
CA ALA A 134 5.92 -5.99 14.20
C ALA A 134 7.44 -5.88 13.97
N SER A 135 7.91 -6.00 12.73
CA SER A 135 9.33 -5.81 12.40
C SER A 135 9.79 -4.38 12.64
N LEU A 136 8.94 -3.38 12.34
CA LEU A 136 9.23 -1.98 12.63
C LEU A 136 9.28 -1.69 14.14
N ASP A 137 8.40 -2.32 14.91
CA ASP A 137 8.40 -2.21 16.38
C ASP A 137 9.71 -2.79 16.96
N VAL A 138 10.14 -3.97 16.49
CA VAL A 138 11.40 -4.61 16.91
C VAL A 138 12.61 -3.79 16.53
N ALA A 139 12.66 -3.27 15.30
CA ALA A 139 13.75 -2.40 14.87
C ALA A 139 13.82 -1.11 15.71
N ARG A 140 12.67 -0.50 16.03
CA ARG A 140 12.63 0.66 16.92
C ARG A 140 13.19 0.35 18.31
N TYR A 141 12.80 -0.79 18.88
CA TYR A 141 13.35 -1.24 20.16
C TYR A 141 14.88 -1.33 20.08
N TYR A 142 15.43 -1.93 19.03
CA TYR A 142 16.89 -1.99 18.85
C TYR A 142 17.53 -0.61 18.79
N PHE A 143 17.00 0.33 18.00
CA PHE A 143 17.51 1.71 17.98
C PHE A 143 17.46 2.40 19.34
N GLN A 144 16.37 2.24 20.09
CA GLN A 144 16.23 2.81 21.45
C GLN A 144 17.25 2.25 22.45
N GLN A 145 17.72 1.02 22.23
CA GLN A 145 18.75 0.38 23.05
C GLN A 145 20.18 0.60 22.51
N GLY A 146 20.36 1.42 21.47
CA GLY A 146 21.66 1.64 20.82
C GLY A 146 22.19 0.42 20.04
N ARG A 147 21.30 -0.48 19.64
CA ARG A 147 21.57 -1.74 18.92
C ARG A 147 21.33 -1.60 17.42
N ASP A 148 21.91 -0.54 16.84
CA ASP A 148 21.64 -0.13 15.46
C ASP A 148 22.04 -1.20 14.43
N ALA A 149 23.09 -1.98 14.72
CA ALA A 149 23.55 -3.07 13.85
C ALA A 149 22.47 -4.16 13.71
N GLU A 150 21.86 -4.58 14.81
CA GLU A 150 20.80 -5.60 14.78
C GLU A 150 19.52 -5.11 14.08
N ALA A 151 19.22 -3.81 14.17
CA ALA A 151 18.13 -3.21 13.41
C ALA A 151 18.41 -3.26 11.89
N LYS A 152 19.64 -2.92 11.48
CA LYS A 152 20.07 -2.98 10.08
C LYS A 152 20.09 -4.41 9.55
N ASP A 153 20.59 -5.37 10.32
CA ASP A 153 20.59 -6.79 9.97
C ASP A 153 19.16 -7.34 9.79
N LEU A 154 18.24 -6.96 10.70
CA LEU A 154 16.82 -7.29 10.58
C LEU A 154 16.25 -6.74 9.27
N PHE A 155 16.50 -5.48 8.94
CA PHE A 155 16.03 -4.89 7.69
C PHE A 155 16.64 -5.56 6.47
N ALA A 156 17.94 -5.82 6.43
CA ALA A 156 18.61 -6.48 5.31
C ALA A 156 17.99 -7.86 5.02
N GLY A 157 17.76 -8.67 6.05
CA GLY A 157 17.09 -9.97 5.92
C GLY A 157 15.65 -9.85 5.40
N LEU A 158 14.91 -8.81 5.82
CA LEU A 158 13.55 -8.55 5.36
C LEU A 158 13.50 -7.99 3.94
N VAL A 159 14.45 -7.16 3.52
CA VAL A 159 14.57 -6.66 2.13
C VAL A 159 14.76 -7.85 1.19
N ALA A 160 15.78 -8.67 1.42
CA ALA A 160 16.11 -9.80 0.54
C ALA A 160 14.93 -10.78 0.40
N ARG A 161 14.21 -11.04 1.50
CA ARG A 161 13.02 -11.88 1.47
C ARG A 161 11.89 -11.25 0.66
N ASN A 162 11.55 -9.99 0.95
CA ASN A 162 10.40 -9.34 0.32
C ASN A 162 10.63 -9.09 -1.17
N GLN A 163 11.86 -8.78 -1.59
CA GLN A 163 12.21 -8.73 -3.00
C GLN A 163 11.92 -10.07 -3.69
N LYS A 164 12.47 -11.17 -3.15
CA LYS A 164 12.30 -12.50 -3.74
C LYS A 164 10.83 -12.92 -3.80
N ASP A 165 10.08 -12.68 -2.72
CA ASP A 165 8.65 -12.94 -2.68
C ASP A 165 7.90 -12.11 -3.73
N ALA A 166 8.24 -10.83 -3.89
CA ALA A 166 7.62 -9.94 -4.89
C ALA A 166 7.83 -10.46 -6.33
N GLU A 167 9.05 -10.87 -6.66
CA GLU A 167 9.38 -11.43 -7.98
C GLU A 167 8.62 -12.73 -8.26
N LEU A 168 8.57 -13.66 -7.30
CA LEU A 168 7.83 -14.92 -7.42
C LEU A 168 6.32 -14.68 -7.55
N SER A 169 5.77 -13.78 -6.75
CA SER A 169 4.36 -13.38 -6.82
C SER A 169 4.05 -12.72 -8.17
N LEU A 170 4.91 -11.82 -8.66
CA LEU A 170 4.74 -11.17 -9.96
C LEU A 170 4.67 -12.21 -11.09
N GLN A 171 5.65 -13.11 -11.16
CA GLN A 171 5.69 -14.17 -12.18
C GLN A 171 4.45 -15.07 -12.11
N ALA A 172 4.07 -15.51 -10.91
CA ALA A 172 2.89 -16.35 -10.72
C ALA A 172 1.58 -15.63 -11.09
N GLY A 173 1.47 -14.33 -10.78
CA GLY A 173 0.32 -13.50 -11.11
C GLY A 173 0.16 -13.30 -12.62
N LEU A 174 1.26 -13.01 -13.32
CA LEU A 174 1.28 -12.87 -14.78
C LEU A 174 0.95 -14.20 -15.48
N ALA A 175 1.58 -15.30 -15.07
CA ALA A 175 1.34 -16.62 -15.63
C ALA A 175 -0.13 -17.05 -15.46
N LEU A 176 -0.70 -16.89 -14.27
CA LEU A 176 -2.10 -17.21 -14.01
C LEU A 176 -3.05 -16.30 -14.81
N TRP A 177 -2.72 -15.02 -14.99
CA TRP A 177 -3.52 -14.14 -15.82
C TRP A 177 -3.53 -14.59 -17.27
N GLN A 178 -2.38 -14.93 -17.85
CA GLN A 178 -2.27 -15.38 -19.24
C GLN A 178 -3.04 -16.69 -19.46
N ALA A 179 -2.86 -17.67 -18.57
CA ALA A 179 -3.53 -18.97 -18.64
C ALA A 179 -4.99 -18.96 -18.14
N ARG A 180 -5.55 -17.80 -17.75
CA ARG A 180 -6.87 -17.76 -17.08
C ARG A 180 -8.00 -18.37 -17.93
N GLY A 181 -7.89 -18.33 -19.25
CA GLY A 181 -8.87 -18.91 -20.17
C GLY A 181 -8.95 -20.43 -20.10
N ASP A 182 -7.88 -21.07 -19.64
CA ASP A 182 -7.75 -22.54 -19.60
C ASP A 182 -8.38 -23.15 -18.34
N TYR A 183 -8.76 -22.32 -17.37
CA TYR A 183 -9.40 -22.77 -16.14
C TYR A 183 -10.92 -22.90 -16.32
N SER A 184 -11.53 -23.84 -15.60
CA SER A 184 -12.99 -24.02 -15.55
C SER A 184 -13.76 -22.77 -15.10
N SER A 185 -13.09 -21.83 -14.42
CA SER A 185 -13.65 -20.53 -14.05
C SER A 185 -12.67 -19.39 -14.35
N PRO A 186 -12.64 -18.87 -15.60
CA PRO A 186 -11.70 -17.84 -16.01
C PRO A 186 -11.81 -16.55 -15.20
N LYS A 187 -13.03 -16.21 -14.76
CA LYS A 187 -13.29 -15.06 -13.88
C LYS A 187 -12.60 -15.22 -12.52
N VAL A 188 -12.70 -16.40 -11.91
CA VAL A 188 -12.08 -16.65 -10.59
C VAL A 188 -10.55 -16.72 -10.72
N ALA A 189 -10.03 -17.33 -11.79
CA ALA A 189 -8.59 -17.31 -12.12
C ALA A 189 -8.08 -15.87 -12.28
N GLY A 190 -8.80 -15.01 -13.02
CA GLY A 190 -8.46 -13.59 -13.16
C GLY A 190 -8.46 -12.81 -11.84
N ILE A 191 -9.41 -13.09 -10.93
CA ILE A 191 -9.44 -12.47 -9.59
C ILE A 191 -8.26 -12.97 -8.74
N LEU A 192 -7.92 -14.26 -8.82
CA LEU A 192 -6.78 -14.83 -8.12
C LEU A 192 -5.46 -14.23 -8.63
N ALA A 193 -5.28 -14.11 -9.95
CA ALA A 193 -4.12 -13.47 -10.56
C ALA A 193 -3.96 -12.02 -10.07
N GLN A 194 -5.03 -11.22 -10.09
CA GLN A 194 -5.03 -9.86 -9.55
C GLN A 194 -4.66 -9.83 -8.06
N ARG A 195 -5.13 -10.80 -7.26
CA ARG A 195 -4.77 -10.88 -5.84
C ARG A 195 -3.29 -11.20 -5.66
N ILE A 196 -2.73 -12.12 -6.44
CA ILE A 196 -1.30 -12.46 -6.38
C ILE A 196 -0.46 -11.23 -6.74
N MET A 197 -0.82 -10.48 -7.78
CA MET A 197 -0.16 -9.21 -8.14
C MET A 197 -0.26 -8.15 -7.03
N ARG A 198 -1.38 -8.09 -6.31
CA ARG A 198 -1.52 -7.21 -5.12
C ARG A 198 -0.66 -7.65 -3.94
N ASN A 199 -0.29 -8.92 -3.85
CA ASN A 199 0.69 -9.37 -2.86
C ASN A 199 2.10 -8.98 -3.33
N ALA A 200 2.42 -9.17 -4.62
CA ALA A 200 3.69 -8.76 -5.22
C ALA A 200 4.00 -7.28 -4.98
N LEU A 201 3.04 -6.38 -5.25
CA LEU A 201 3.25 -4.95 -5.01
C LEU A 201 3.45 -4.64 -3.52
N LEU A 202 2.74 -5.32 -2.60
CA LEU A 202 2.91 -5.11 -1.16
C LEU A 202 4.31 -5.55 -0.72
N GLU A 203 4.78 -6.69 -1.23
CA GLU A 203 6.13 -7.22 -0.99
C GLU A 203 7.20 -6.23 -1.48
N ALA A 204 7.06 -5.70 -2.70
CA ALA A 204 7.95 -4.66 -3.21
C ALA A 204 7.94 -3.39 -2.34
N GLU A 205 6.78 -2.92 -1.87
CA GLU A 205 6.70 -1.76 -0.96
C GLU A 205 7.37 -2.03 0.39
N MET A 206 7.24 -3.24 0.93
CA MET A 206 7.91 -3.61 2.18
C MET A 206 9.43 -3.63 2.00
N ALA A 207 9.92 -4.18 0.87
CA ALA A 207 11.34 -4.11 0.53
C ALA A 207 11.81 -2.65 0.43
N ALA A 208 11.05 -1.80 -0.26
CA ALA A 208 11.36 -0.37 -0.41
C ALA A 208 11.43 0.37 0.93
N ASP A 209 10.44 0.17 1.82
CA ASP A 209 10.43 0.81 3.15
C ASP A 209 11.60 0.34 4.03
N PHE A 210 11.92 -0.96 4.02
CA PHE A 210 13.06 -1.48 4.79
C PHE A 210 14.41 -1.00 4.23
N SER A 211 14.62 -1.00 2.90
CA SER A 211 15.84 -0.45 2.28
C SER A 211 16.03 1.02 2.63
N ARG A 212 14.97 1.84 2.53
CA ARG A 212 15.02 3.26 2.90
C ARG A 212 15.41 3.45 4.37
N ARG A 213 14.88 2.62 5.28
CA ARG A 213 15.21 2.69 6.70
C ARG A 213 16.63 2.25 7.01
N SER A 214 17.21 1.40 6.17
CA SER A 214 18.63 1.05 6.19
C SER A 214 19.52 2.08 5.48
N GLN A 215 18.96 3.17 4.94
CA GLN A 215 19.66 4.18 4.13
C GLN A 215 20.18 3.67 2.79
N GLU A 216 19.67 2.53 2.31
CA GLU A 216 19.94 1.97 0.98
C GLU A 216 18.96 2.60 -0.03
N TYR A 217 19.12 3.89 -0.30
CA TYR A 217 18.12 4.69 -1.04
C TYR A 217 17.99 4.29 -2.51
N SER A 218 19.09 3.92 -3.17
CA SER A 218 19.07 3.37 -4.54
C SER A 218 18.16 2.15 -4.65
N ASP A 219 18.34 1.18 -3.75
CA ASP A 219 17.53 -0.04 -3.70
C ASP A 219 16.07 0.29 -3.35
N ALA A 220 15.84 1.19 -2.39
CA ALA A 220 14.50 1.63 -2.03
C ALA A 220 13.75 2.23 -3.23
N SER A 221 14.42 3.07 -4.01
CA SER A 221 13.87 3.66 -5.24
C SER A 221 13.49 2.57 -6.25
N ARG A 222 14.39 1.62 -6.50
CA ARG A 222 14.14 0.49 -7.42
C ARG A 222 12.91 -0.33 -7.01
N TYR A 223 12.73 -0.62 -5.72
CA TYR A 223 11.57 -1.39 -5.26
C TYR A 223 10.26 -0.57 -5.31
N TRP A 224 10.31 0.74 -5.10
CA TRP A 224 9.16 1.62 -5.34
C TRP A 224 8.75 1.64 -6.82
N VAL A 225 9.72 1.71 -7.74
CA VAL A 225 9.49 1.55 -9.19
C VAL A 225 8.80 0.24 -9.49
N GLN A 226 9.35 -0.88 -9.01
CA GLN A 226 8.75 -2.20 -9.20
C GLN A 226 7.29 -2.25 -8.72
N SER A 227 7.00 -1.69 -7.54
CA SER A 227 5.62 -1.62 -7.02
C SER A 227 4.71 -0.77 -7.90
N ALA A 228 5.21 0.36 -8.43
CA ALA A 228 4.46 1.23 -9.34
C ALA A 228 4.13 0.53 -10.67
N GLU A 229 5.10 -0.18 -11.26
CA GLU A 229 4.92 -0.95 -12.49
C GLU A 229 3.91 -2.10 -12.33
N ILE A 230 3.96 -2.82 -11.20
CA ILE A 230 2.94 -3.85 -10.87
C ILE A 230 1.55 -3.21 -10.77
N THR A 231 1.47 -2.00 -10.19
CA THR A 231 0.22 -1.24 -10.07
C THR A 231 -0.30 -0.78 -11.43
N ASP A 232 0.58 -0.35 -12.34
CA ASP A 232 0.25 -0.01 -13.73
C ASP A 232 -0.23 -1.24 -14.52
N GLN A 233 0.37 -2.40 -14.29
CA GLN A 233 -0.10 -3.65 -14.90
C GLN A 233 -1.52 -4.02 -14.40
N LEU A 234 -1.79 -3.83 -13.11
CA LEU A 234 -3.13 -4.01 -12.53
C LEU A 234 -4.14 -3.00 -13.10
N LEU A 235 -3.74 -1.74 -13.27
CA LEU A 235 -4.55 -0.71 -13.92
C LEU A 235 -4.96 -1.14 -15.33
N ALA A 236 -4.00 -1.58 -16.16
CA ALA A 236 -4.26 -2.05 -17.51
C ALA A 236 -5.25 -3.23 -17.51
N TRP A 237 -5.12 -4.17 -16.58
CA TRP A 237 -6.08 -5.27 -16.43
C TRP A 237 -7.49 -4.81 -16.05
N GLN A 238 -7.61 -3.79 -15.19
CA GLN A 238 -8.91 -3.21 -14.85
C GLN A 238 -9.56 -2.51 -16.05
N GLN A 239 -8.78 -1.78 -16.85
CA GLN A 239 -9.26 -1.12 -18.06
C GLN A 239 -9.75 -2.15 -19.09
N GLN A 240 -8.97 -3.20 -19.33
CA GLN A 240 -9.34 -4.31 -20.22
C GLN A 240 -10.63 -5.02 -19.78
N GLN A 241 -10.88 -5.08 -18.47
CA GLN A 241 -12.10 -5.69 -17.91
C GLN A 241 -13.30 -4.71 -17.87
N GLY A 242 -13.16 -3.47 -18.32
CA GLY A 242 -14.22 -2.47 -18.23
C GLY A 242 -14.59 -2.13 -16.78
N ALA A 243 -13.60 -2.06 -15.88
CA ALA A 243 -13.85 -1.72 -14.49
C ALA A 243 -14.44 -0.32 -14.34
N LYS A 244 -15.17 -0.09 -13.23
CA LYS A 244 -15.78 1.21 -12.90
C LYS A 244 -14.71 2.29 -12.77
N ALA A 245 -15.01 3.52 -13.17
CA ALA A 245 -14.12 4.69 -13.09
C ALA A 245 -13.43 4.85 -11.72
N ARG A 246 -14.17 4.66 -10.61
CA ARG A 246 -13.60 4.72 -9.25
C ARG A 246 -12.47 3.72 -9.00
N VAL A 247 -12.50 2.54 -9.64
CA VAL A 247 -11.47 1.52 -9.52
C VAL A 247 -10.24 1.91 -10.35
N ILE A 248 -10.46 2.43 -11.56
CA ILE A 248 -9.40 2.99 -12.41
C ILE A 248 -8.67 4.12 -11.68
N ALA A 249 -9.44 5.08 -11.14
CA ALA A 249 -8.93 6.18 -10.32
C ALA A 249 -8.07 5.68 -9.16
N PHE A 250 -8.55 4.69 -8.40
CA PHE A 250 -7.77 4.11 -7.29
C PHE A 250 -6.38 3.62 -7.74
N TYR A 251 -6.28 2.91 -8.88
CA TYR A 251 -5.00 2.42 -9.38
C TYR A 251 -4.11 3.52 -9.95
N GLN A 252 -4.68 4.54 -10.62
CA GLN A 252 -3.92 5.70 -11.09
C GLN A 252 -3.28 6.45 -9.92
N GLN A 253 -4.05 6.73 -8.86
CA GLN A 253 -3.55 7.41 -7.66
C GLN A 253 -2.52 6.55 -6.91
N SER A 254 -2.78 5.25 -6.82
CA SER A 254 -1.85 4.26 -6.25
C SER A 254 -0.51 4.25 -6.99
N SER A 255 -0.54 4.21 -8.32
CA SER A 255 0.65 4.23 -9.16
C SER A 255 1.41 5.54 -8.99
N ALA A 256 0.70 6.67 -9.05
CA ALA A 256 1.28 8.00 -8.86
C ALA A 256 2.02 8.12 -7.52
N ALA A 257 1.40 7.68 -6.42
CA ALA A 257 2.03 7.71 -5.11
C ALA A 257 3.31 6.87 -5.04
N ARG A 258 3.36 5.70 -5.69
CA ARG A 258 4.55 4.82 -5.69
C ARG A 258 5.68 5.41 -6.55
N TRP A 259 5.37 5.94 -7.72
CA TRP A 259 6.32 6.68 -8.54
C TRP A 259 6.88 7.89 -7.79
N TYR A 260 6.04 8.62 -7.05
CA TYR A 260 6.51 9.73 -6.23
C TYR A 260 7.40 9.28 -5.05
N GLN A 261 7.09 8.17 -4.40
CA GLN A 261 7.98 7.60 -3.38
C GLN A 261 9.35 7.21 -3.96
N SER A 262 9.39 6.61 -5.16
CA SER A 262 10.65 6.36 -5.88
C SER A 262 11.42 7.67 -6.14
N ALA A 263 10.72 8.70 -6.63
CA ALA A 263 11.33 10.01 -6.90
C ALA A 263 11.97 10.62 -5.64
N LEU A 264 11.25 10.59 -4.51
CA LEU A 264 11.79 11.06 -3.24
C LEU A 264 12.98 10.23 -2.76
N THR A 265 12.93 8.90 -2.85
CA THR A 265 14.08 8.07 -2.46
C THR A 265 15.29 8.30 -3.34
N ALA A 266 15.11 8.51 -4.65
CA ALA A 266 16.21 8.83 -5.57
C ALA A 266 16.85 10.19 -5.23
N LEU A 267 16.06 11.19 -4.84
CA LEU A 267 16.61 12.46 -4.35
C LEU A 267 17.45 12.30 -3.08
N MET A 268 17.12 11.34 -2.20
CA MET A 268 17.93 11.08 -0.99
C MET A 268 19.27 10.41 -1.33
N ASP A 269 19.41 9.86 -2.54
CA ASP A 269 20.61 9.20 -3.06
C ASP A 269 21.39 10.09 -4.04
N ASP A 270 21.01 11.37 -4.15
CA ASP A 270 21.52 12.32 -5.15
C ASP A 270 21.37 11.86 -6.63
N ASP A 271 20.47 10.92 -6.91
CA ASP A 271 20.13 10.47 -8.27
C ASP A 271 19.01 11.36 -8.86
N GLU A 272 19.40 12.56 -9.28
CA GLU A 272 18.49 13.54 -9.87
C GLU A 272 17.78 13.03 -11.13
N GLY A 273 18.47 12.21 -11.94
CA GLY A 273 17.93 11.66 -13.18
C GLY A 273 16.74 10.74 -12.92
N GLN A 274 16.94 9.74 -12.05
CA GLN A 274 15.87 8.84 -11.63
C GLN A 274 14.76 9.60 -10.89
N ALA A 275 15.12 10.58 -10.06
CA ALA A 275 14.16 11.40 -9.34
C ALA A 275 13.20 12.16 -10.27
N ILE A 276 13.73 12.83 -11.29
CA ILE A 276 12.94 13.57 -12.29
C ILE A 276 12.07 12.60 -13.10
N GLU A 277 12.63 11.50 -13.59
CA GLU A 277 11.87 10.51 -14.37
C GLU A 277 10.68 9.96 -13.57
N ALA A 278 10.93 9.53 -12.34
CA ALA A 278 9.89 8.98 -11.47
C ALA A 278 8.84 10.04 -11.10
N LYS A 279 9.23 11.30 -10.89
CA LYS A 279 8.28 12.39 -10.64
C LYS A 279 7.37 12.65 -11.85
N LEU A 280 7.93 12.69 -13.06
CA LEU A 280 7.15 12.88 -14.29
C LEU A 280 6.10 11.76 -14.46
N LYS A 281 6.50 10.49 -14.25
CA LYS A 281 5.55 9.36 -14.28
C LYS A 281 4.44 9.50 -13.23
N SER A 282 4.76 9.98 -12.03
CA SER A 282 3.76 10.28 -11.01
C SER A 282 2.76 11.35 -11.47
N GLU A 283 3.26 12.46 -12.03
CA GLU A 283 2.44 13.57 -12.50
C GLU A 283 1.52 13.18 -13.65
N GLU A 284 2.02 12.37 -14.59
CA GLU A 284 1.21 11.81 -15.69
C GLU A 284 0.02 11.00 -15.14
N ARG A 285 0.26 10.14 -14.14
CA ARG A 285 -0.80 9.35 -13.49
C ARG A 285 -1.78 10.22 -12.73
N TRP A 286 -1.33 11.28 -12.06
CA TRP A 286 -2.19 12.27 -11.42
C TRP A 286 -3.03 13.07 -12.42
N ALA A 287 -2.45 13.46 -13.56
CA ALA A 287 -3.16 14.15 -14.62
C ALA A 287 -4.27 13.27 -15.22
N ALA A 288 -3.97 11.99 -15.48
CA ALA A 288 -4.93 11.02 -16.00
C ALA A 288 -6.10 10.72 -15.05
N TYR A 289 -5.91 10.89 -13.73
CA TYR A 289 -6.99 10.77 -12.74
C TYR A 289 -7.94 12.00 -12.74
N ARG A 290 -7.45 13.18 -13.12
CA ARG A 290 -8.23 14.44 -13.07
C ARG A 290 -9.16 14.64 -14.27
N GLN A 291 -9.02 13.82 -15.31
CA GLN A 291 -9.86 13.82 -16.51
C GLN A 291 -11.09 12.92 -16.31
#